data_AF-A0A9E4LKV4-F1
#
_entry.id   AF-A0A9E4LKV4-F1
#
_cell.length_a   1.000
_cell.length_b   1.000
_cell.length_c   1.000
_cell.angle_alpha   90.00
_cell.angle_beta   90.00
_cell.angle_gamma   90.00
#
_symmetry.space_group_name_H-M   'P 1'
#
loop_
_entity.id
_entity.type
_entity.pdbx_description
1 polymer ?
#
loop_
_entity_poly.entity_id
_entity_poly.type
_entity_poly.pdbx_seq_one_letter_code
_entity_poly.pdbx_strand_id
1 'polypeptide(L)' 'MPISDETMKRIIAEYGGFELSDAELELVKPELENYLTELQNLRDLDLSDVMSARLLRPADGGGEADA' A
#
# COMPACT_ATOMS: atom_id res chain seq x y z
N MET A 1 -11.00 -5.05 -9.64
CA MET A 1 -11.00 -4.90 -11.12
C MET A 1 -9.88 -5.77 -11.66
N PRO A 2 -10.17 -6.72 -12.57
CA PRO A 2 -9.12 -7.51 -13.21
C PRO A 2 -8.32 -6.63 -14.19
N ILE A 3 -7.00 -6.75 -14.16
CA ILE A 3 -6.11 -6.05 -15.10
C ILE A 3 -6.02 -6.89 -16.39
N SER A 4 -6.14 -6.25 -17.55
CA SER A 4 -5.95 -6.94 -18.84
C SER A 4 -4.46 -7.18 -19.13
N ASP A 5 -4.16 -8.21 -19.91
CA ASP A 5 -2.79 -8.59 -20.27
C ASP A 5 -2.05 -7.45 -20.99
N GLU A 6 -2.76 -6.72 -21.86
CA GLU A 6 -2.25 -5.52 -22.51
C GLU A 6 -1.89 -4.41 -21.52
N THR A 7 -2.65 -4.27 -20.44
CA THR A 7 -2.36 -3.27 -19.40
C THR A 7 -1.14 -3.69 -18.58
N MET A 8 -1.03 -4.99 -18.23
CA MET A 8 0.17 -5.52 -17.55
C MET A 8 1.43 -5.34 -18.38
N LYS A 9 1.39 -5.69 -19.68
CA LYS A 9 2.53 -5.50 -20.59
C LYS A 9 2.96 -4.04 -20.68
N ARG A 10 2.01 -3.10 -20.72
CA ARG A 10 2.32 -1.66 -20.69
C ARG A 10 2.98 -1.22 -19.40
N ILE A 11 2.47 -1.68 -18.24
CA ILE A 11 3.07 -1.37 -16.93
C ILE A 11 4.50 -1.92 -16.85
N ILE A 12 4.72 -3.16 -17.28
CA ILE A 12 6.05 -3.78 -17.32
C ILE A 12 7.01 -2.92 -18.17
N ALA A 13 6.59 -2.51 -19.37
CA ALA A 13 7.42 -1.68 -20.24
C ALA A 13 7.69 -0.28 -19.66
N GLU A 14 6.70 0.34 -19.02
CA GLU A 14 6.79 1.70 -18.47
C GLU A 14 7.72 1.78 -17.24
N TYR A 15 7.74 0.74 -16.41
CA TYR A 15 8.58 0.67 -15.21
C TYR A 15 9.92 -0.04 -15.43
N GLY A 16 10.28 -0.36 -16.68
CA GLY A 16 11.54 -1.02 -17.01
C GLY A 16 11.64 -2.46 -16.48
N GLY A 17 10.51 -3.15 -16.39
CA GLY A 17 10.42 -4.55 -15.99
C GLY A 17 10.90 -5.51 -17.07
N PHE A 18 10.95 -6.80 -16.72
CA PHE A 18 11.37 -7.86 -17.62
C PHE A 18 10.29 -8.14 -18.67
N GLU A 19 10.69 -8.32 -19.94
CA GLU A 19 9.77 -8.84 -20.95
C GLU A 19 9.32 -10.26 -20.55
N LEU A 20 8.01 -10.43 -20.40
CA LEU A 20 7.38 -11.71 -20.11
C LEU A 20 6.65 -12.20 -21.35
N SER A 21 6.78 -13.49 -21.65
CA SER A 21 5.92 -14.15 -22.63
C SER A 21 4.48 -14.25 -22.11
N ASP A 22 3.52 -14.48 -23.02
CA ASP A 22 2.11 -14.63 -22.65
C ASP A 22 1.89 -15.79 -21.65
N ALA A 23 2.67 -16.87 -21.79
CA ALA A 23 2.61 -18.01 -20.88
C ALA A 23 3.12 -17.65 -19.47
N GLU A 24 4.18 -16.84 -19.37
CA GLU A 24 4.69 -16.36 -18.08
C GLU A 24 3.75 -15.34 -17.46
N LEU A 25 3.10 -14.49 -18.26
CA LEU A 25 2.12 -13.52 -17.80
C LEU A 25 0.94 -14.22 -17.12
N GLU A 26 0.41 -15.28 -17.73
CA GLU A 26 -0.69 -16.08 -17.18
C GLU A 26 -0.32 -16.76 -15.85
N LEU A 27 0.95 -17.13 -15.65
CA LEU A 27 1.41 -17.70 -14.37
C LEU A 27 1.46 -16.65 -13.25
N VAL A 28 1.79 -15.41 -13.57
CA VAL A 28 2.00 -14.32 -12.58
C VAL A 28 0.71 -13.56 -12.29
N LYS A 29 -0.24 -13.54 -13.24
CA LYS A 29 -1.56 -12.90 -13.14
C LYS A 29 -2.32 -13.20 -11.83
N PRO A 30 -2.48 -14.44 -11.36
CA PRO A 30 -3.21 -14.71 -10.11
C PRO A 30 -2.53 -14.08 -8.89
N GLU A 31 -1.20 -14.06 -8.83
CA GLU A 31 -0.46 -13.44 -7.72
C GLU A 31 -0.61 -11.91 -7.72
N LEU A 32 -0.60 -11.28 -8.90
CA LEU A 32 -0.85 -9.85 -9.05
C LEU A 32 -2.29 -9.48 -8.66
N GLU A 33 -3.27 -10.29 -9.04
CA GLU A 33 -4.67 -10.09 -8.65
C GLU A 33 -4.86 -10.20 -7.12
N ASN A 34 -4.19 -11.16 -6.49
CA ASN A 34 -4.16 -11.26 -5.02
C ASN A 34 -3.57 -10.00 -4.39
N TYR A 35 -2.41 -9.55 -4.87
CA TYR A 35 -1.76 -8.34 -4.34
C TYR A 35 -2.65 -7.09 -4.47
N LEU A 36 -3.32 -6.92 -5.61
CA LEU A 36 -4.26 -5.82 -5.83
C LEU A 36 -5.49 -5.88 -4.94
N THR A 37 -5.92 -7.10 -4.57
CA THR A 37 -7.02 -7.32 -3.63
C THR A 37 -6.60 -6.89 -2.23
N GLU A 38 -5.40 -7.28 -1.78
CA GLU A 38 -4.89 -6.84 -0.47
C GLU A 38 -4.66 -5.33 -0.40
N LEU A 39 -4.22 -4.70 -1.50
CA LEU A 39 -4.12 -3.23 -1.56
C LEU A 39 -5.49 -2.55 -1.45
N GLN A 40 -6.57 -3.16 -1.96
CA GLN A 40 -7.92 -2.65 -1.77
C GLN A 40 -8.34 -2.78 -0.30
N ASN A 41 -8.10 -3.93 0.32
CA ASN A 41 -8.35 -4.13 1.75
C ASN A 41 -7.64 -3.06 2.59
N LEU A 42 -6.40 -2.74 2.25
CA LEU A 42 -5.62 -1.71 2.96
C LEU A 42 -6.16 -0.29 2.72
N ARG A 43 -6.67 0.00 1.52
CA ARG A 43 -7.30 1.29 1.20
C ARG A 43 -8.62 1.49 1.93
N ASP A 44 -9.41 0.41 2.02
CA ASP A 44 -10.72 0.41 2.65
C ASP A 44 -10.62 0.24 4.18
N LEU A 45 -9.42 -0.02 4.69
CA LEU A 45 -9.14 -0.11 6.12
C LEU A 45 -9.34 1.25 6.78
N ASP A 46 -10.46 1.40 7.48
CA ASP A 46 -10.74 2.57 8.29
C ASP A 46 -10.04 2.46 9.66
N LEU A 47 -9.05 3.34 9.88
CA LEU A 47 -8.31 3.47 11.13
C LEU A 47 -8.77 4.66 11.99
N SER A 48 -9.87 5.32 11.60
CA SER A 48 -10.39 6.51 12.30
C SER A 48 -10.67 6.27 13.78
N ASP A 49 -11.02 5.03 14.16
CA ASP A 49 -11.28 4.63 15.55
C ASP A 49 -10.02 4.13 16.31
N VAL A 50 -8.92 3.88 15.59
CA VAL A 50 -7.69 3.29 16.16
C VAL A 50 -6.65 4.37 16.51
N MET A 51 -6.71 5.54 15.86
CA MET A 51 -5.86 6.69 16.19
C MET A 51 -6.58 7.68 17.09
N SER A 52 -6.67 7.36 18.38
CA SER A 52 -7.02 8.37 19.38
C SER A 52 -5.87 9.37 19.46
N ALA A 53 -6.03 10.52 18.80
CA ALA A 53 -5.17 11.69 18.86
C ALA A 53 -5.20 12.37 20.26
N ARG A 54 -5.27 11.58 21.34
CA ARG A 54 -4.71 12.00 22.63
C ARG A 54 -3.21 11.99 22.45
N LEU A 55 -2.75 13.04 21.77
CA LEU A 55 -1.47 13.69 21.93
C LEU A 55 -0.89 13.26 23.28
N LEU A 56 0.09 12.35 23.23
CA LEU A 56 1.10 12.33 24.25
C LEU A 56 1.64 13.76 24.27
N ARG A 57 1.13 14.62 25.16
CA ARG A 57 2.00 15.66 25.69
C ARG A 57 3.06 14.86 26.42
N PRO A 58 4.34 14.91 26.03
CA PRO A 58 5.35 14.83 27.05
C PRO A 58 4.91 15.91 28.05
N ALA A 59 4.51 15.52 29.26
CA ALA A 59 4.52 16.50 30.33
C ALA A 59 5.98 16.92 30.38
N ASP A 60 6.23 18.08 29.78
CA ASP A 60 7.51 18.72 29.66
C ASP A 60 8.10 18.77 31.08
N GLY A 61 9.06 17.89 31.32
CA GLY A 61 9.95 18.00 32.46
C GLY A 61 10.79 19.24 32.25
N GLY A 62 10.33 20.39 32.74
CA GLY A 62 11.09 21.64 32.65
C GLY A 62 10.23 22.88 32.83
N GLY A 63 9.99 23.29 34.07
CA GLY A 63 9.53 24.64 34.35
C GLY A 63 8.65 24.79 35.58
N GLU A 64 9.19 24.54 36.77
CA GLU A 64 8.79 25.28 37.96
C GLU A 64 10.04 25.58 38.79
N ALA A 65 10.74 26.61 38.32
CA ALA A 65 11.49 27.49 39.20
C ALA A 65 10.58 28.70 39.43
N ASP A 66 9.90 28.75 40.57
CA ASP A 66 9.48 30.02 41.16
C ASP A 66 9.33 29.90 42.68
N ALA A 67 9.92 30.90 43.35
CA ALA A 67 9.83 31.36 44.74
C ALA A 67 9.95 30.38 45.93
#